data_AF-A0A5S9MMI5-F1
#
_entry.id   AF-A0A5S9MMI5-F1
#
_cell.length_a   1.000
_cell.length_b   1.000
_cell.length_c   1.000
_cell.angle_alpha   90.00
_cell.angle_beta   90.00
_cell.angle_gamma   90.00
#
_symmetry.space_group_name_H-M   'P 1'
#
loop_
_entity.id
_entity.type
_entity.pdbx_description
1 polymer ?
#
loop_
_entity_poly.entity_id
_entity_poly.type
_entity_poly.pdbx_seq_one_letter_code
_entity_poly.pdbx_strand_id
1 'polypeptide(L)'
;MADQGYRVIVAGLDQDFRGEPFGVVPHLMACAELVTKLQAVCSVCGSPASRTQRLIDGKPASYDDPIILVGAQESYEARCRHHHEVPRLDVGTTLDK
;
A
#
# COMPACT_ATOMS: atom_id res chain seq x y z
N MET A 1 -3.28 5.80 27.63
CA MET A 1 -3.28 7.18 27.08
C MET A 1 -4.70 7.64 26.80
N ALA A 2 -5.46 6.98 25.92
CA ALA A 2 -6.90 7.29 25.77
C ALA A 2 -7.66 7.11 27.11
N ASP A 3 -7.42 6.00 27.82
CA ASP A 3 -8.00 5.73 29.15
C ASP A 3 -7.60 6.73 30.25
N GLN A 4 -6.59 7.56 29.98
CA GLN A 4 -6.11 8.60 30.91
C GLN A 4 -6.73 9.97 30.61
N GLY A 5 -7.75 10.03 29.73
CA GLY A 5 -8.48 11.25 29.39
C GLY A 5 -7.84 12.10 28.28
N TYR A 6 -6.81 11.59 27.59
CA TYR A 6 -6.19 12.30 26.47
C TYR A 6 -6.93 12.03 25.17
N ARG A 7 -7.14 13.09 24.37
CA ARG A 7 -7.55 12.95 22.96
C ARG A 7 -6.34 12.54 22.13
N VAL A 8 -6.34 11.31 21.62
CA VAL A 8 -5.28 10.76 20.79
C VAL A 8 -5.68 10.83 19.32
N ILE A 9 -4.81 11.38 18.47
CA ILE A 9 -5.01 11.43 17.01
C ILE A 9 -3.83 10.69 16.38
N VAL A 10 -4.11 9.69 15.55
CA VAL A 10 -3.10 8.89 14.83
C VAL A 10 -3.39 8.98 13.34
N ALA A 11 -2.32 9.10 12.54
CA ALA A 11 -2.36 9.02 11.08
C ALA A 11 -1.33 8.00 10.61
N GLY A 12 -1.69 7.20 9.61
CA GLY A 12 -0.82 6.16 9.06
C GLY A 12 -1.42 5.53 7.80
N LEU A 13 -0.58 4.80 7.07
CA LEU A 13 -1.02 3.99 5.94
C LEU A 13 -1.81 2.79 6.45
N ASP A 14 -2.96 2.50 5.86
CA ASP A 14 -3.75 1.31 6.19
C ASP A 14 -3.24 0.06 5.46
N GLN A 15 -2.56 0.26 4.32
CA GLN A 15 -2.07 -0.81 3.46
C GLN A 15 -0.65 -0.54 2.93
N ASP A 16 0.13 -1.60 2.70
CA ASP A 16 1.40 -1.53 1.99
C ASP A 16 1.22 -1.52 0.46
N PHE A 17 2.32 -1.49 -0.29
CA PHE A 17 2.27 -1.50 -1.76
C PHE A 17 1.65 -2.78 -2.35
N ARG A 18 1.66 -3.88 -1.60
CA ARG A 18 1.07 -5.17 -1.97
C ARG A 18 -0.44 -5.19 -1.71
N GLY A 19 -0.95 -4.15 -1.06
CA GLY A 19 -2.35 -4.04 -0.66
C GLY A 19 -2.68 -4.81 0.61
N GLU A 20 -1.67 -5.20 1.38
CA GLU A 20 -1.82 -5.91 2.65
C GLU A 20 -1.91 -4.93 3.81
N PRO A 21 -2.57 -5.29 4.92
CA PRO A 21 -2.70 -4.41 6.07
C PRO A 21 -1.33 -3.98 6.62
N PHE A 22 -1.12 -2.68 6.82
CA PHE A 22 0.19 -2.14 7.18
C PHE A 22 0.44 -2.19 8.69
N GLY A 23 1.37 -3.05 9.12
CA GLY A 23 1.86 -3.09 10.50
C GLY A 23 0.75 -3.14 11.55
N VAL A 24 0.76 -2.18 12.49
CA VAL A 24 -0.20 -2.13 13.61
C VAL A 24 -1.49 -1.38 13.30
N VAL A 25 -1.58 -0.72 12.15
CA VAL A 25 -2.73 0.14 11.80
C VAL A 25 -4.08 -0.58 11.85
N PRO A 26 -4.21 -1.86 11.42
CA PRO A 26 -5.48 -2.58 11.53
C PRO A 26 -5.98 -2.73 12.96
N HIS A 27 -5.07 -2.95 13.92
CA HIS A 27 -5.41 -3.02 15.33
C HIS A 27 -5.82 -1.65 15.88
N LEU A 28 -5.11 -0.58 15.48
CA LEU A 28 -5.47 0.77 15.87
C LEU A 28 -6.86 1.18 15.34
N MET A 29 -7.19 0.80 14.10
CA MET A 29 -8.51 1.05 13.53
C MET A 29 -9.62 0.30 14.27
N ALA A 30 -9.35 -0.92 14.75
CA ALA A 30 -10.34 -1.68 15.52
C ALA A 30 -10.58 -1.11 16.93
N CYS A 31 -9.55 -0.53 17.55
CA CYS A 31 -9.65 0.05 18.90
C CYS A 31 -10.13 1.51 18.91
N ALA A 32 -10.04 2.23 17.79
CA ALA A 32 -10.36 3.65 17.73
C ALA A 32 -11.87 3.92 17.78
N GLU A 33 -12.29 4.94 18.52
CA GLU A 33 -13.69 5.39 18.54
C GLU A 33 -14.11 6.06 17.22
N LEU A 34 -13.16 6.66 16.50
CA LEU A 34 -13.39 7.33 15.21
C LEU A 34 -12.31 6.93 14.21
N VAL A 35 -12.73 6.47 13.04
CA VAL A 35 -11.86 6.10 11.93
C VAL A 35 -12.25 6.86 10.68
N THR A 36 -11.32 7.66 10.16
CA THR A 36 -11.47 8.35 8.87
C THR A 36 -10.50 7.77 7.86
N LYS A 37 -11.01 7.02 6.88
CA LYS A 37 -10.21 6.47 5.78
C LYS A 37 -10.25 7.41 4.58
N LEU A 38 -9.14 8.11 4.35
CA LEU A 38 -9.00 9.03 3.22
C LEU A 38 -8.78 8.26 1.91
N GLN A 39 -9.27 8.83 0.81
CA GLN A 39 -9.03 8.34 -0.55
C GLN A 39 -8.30 9.40 -1.35
N ALA A 40 -7.37 8.96 -2.20
CA ALA A 40 -6.69 9.81 -3.16
C ALA A 40 -7.42 9.80 -4.52
N VAL A 41 -6.78 10.34 -5.56
CA VAL A 41 -7.26 10.28 -6.95
C VAL A 41 -6.39 9.28 -7.71
N CYS A 42 -7.01 8.39 -8.47
CA CYS A 42 -6.28 7.39 -9.24
C CYS A 42 -5.50 8.05 -10.40
N SER A 43 -4.19 7.84 -10.45
CA SER A 43 -3.33 8.37 -11.51
C SER A 43 -3.66 7.85 -12.92
N VAL A 44 -4.39 6.73 -13.03
CA VAL A 44 -4.75 6.11 -14.30
C VAL A 44 -6.12 6.59 -14.81
N CYS A 45 -7.15 6.61 -13.96
CA CYS A 45 -8.54 6.86 -14.39
C CYS A 45 -9.25 8.01 -13.67
N GLY A 46 -8.60 8.69 -12.72
CA GLY A 46 -9.19 9.81 -11.96
C GLY A 46 -10.27 9.42 -10.93
N SER A 47 -10.66 8.14 -10.85
CA SER A 47 -11.60 7.66 -9.82
C SER A 47 -10.96 7.65 -8.43
N PRO A 48 -11.75 7.57 -7.33
CA PRO A 48 -11.19 7.45 -5.99
C PRO A 48 -10.19 6.30 -5.86
N ALA A 49 -9.00 6.61 -5.34
CA ALA A 49 -7.91 5.67 -5.14
C ALA A 49 -7.81 5.23 -3.69
N SER A 50 -7.56 3.93 -3.50
CA SER A 50 -7.47 3.29 -2.18
C SER A 50 -6.22 2.43 -2.03
N ARG A 51 -5.33 2.45 -3.02
CA ARG A 51 -4.10 1.65 -3.07
C ARG A 51 -2.92 2.53 -3.45
N THR A 52 -1.75 2.17 -2.93
CA THR A 52 -0.47 2.74 -3.36
C THR A 52 0.20 1.75 -4.30
N GLN A 53 0.33 2.10 -5.57
CA GLN A 53 1.11 1.35 -6.54
C GLN A 53 2.58 1.72 -6.37
N ARG A 54 3.43 0.71 -6.14
CA ARG A 54 4.88 0.86 -6.26
C ARG A 54 5.30 0.47 -7.67
N LEU A 55 6.15 1.28 -8.26
CA LEU A 55 6.79 1.02 -9.54
C LEU A 55 8.31 0.99 -9.34
N ILE A 56 8.97 -0.01 -9.91
CA ILE A 56 10.43 -0.11 -9.98
C ILE A 56 10.79 -0.07 -11.46
N ASP A 57 11.58 0.93 -11.87
CA ASP A 57 11.92 1.18 -13.27
C ASP A 57 10.67 1.27 -14.19
N GLY A 58 9.60 1.90 -13.67
CA GLY A 58 8.33 2.11 -14.37
C GLY A 58 7.42 0.88 -14.46
N LYS A 59 7.79 -0.25 -13.87
CA LYS A 59 6.98 -1.48 -13.86
C LYS A 59 6.43 -1.78 -12.46
N PRO A 60 5.23 -2.39 -12.35
CA PRO A 60 4.69 -2.84 -11.06
C PRO A 60 5.70 -3.69 -10.28
N ALA A 61 5.98 -3.29 -9.03
CA ALA A 61 6.84 -4.05 -8.14
C ALA A 61 6.25 -5.43 -7.85
N SER A 62 7.10 -6.45 -7.74
CA SER A 62 6.67 -7.79 -7.39
C SER A 62 6.18 -7.85 -5.96
N TYR A 63 5.25 -8.78 -5.69
CA TYR A 63 4.79 -9.09 -4.35
C TYR A 63 5.94 -9.43 -3.39
N ASP A 64 6.98 -10.10 -3.90
CA ASP A 64 8.11 -10.57 -3.10
C ASP A 64 9.25 -9.54 -2.99
N ASP A 65 9.09 -8.36 -3.59
CA ASP A 65 10.08 -7.29 -3.48
C ASP A 65 10.15 -6.76 -2.03
N PRO A 66 11.36 -6.50 -1.51
CA PRO A 66 11.51 -6.00 -0.14
C PRO A 66 10.83 -4.63 0.00
N ILE A 67 10.11 -4.44 1.11
CA ILE A 67 9.37 -3.20 1.41
C ILE A 67 10.30 -1.97 1.41
N ILE A 68 11.56 -2.14 1.80
CA ILE A 68 12.58 -1.09 1.79
C ILE A 68 13.63 -1.44 0.74
N LEU A 69 13.77 -0.61 -0.30
CA LEU A 69 14.78 -0.78 -1.35
C LEU A 69 15.56 0.53 -1.49
N VAL A 70 16.87 0.49 -1.23
CA VAL A 70 17.75 1.68 -1.32
C VAL A 70 18.45 1.68 -2.67
N GLY A 71 18.26 2.74 -3.47
CA GLY A 71 19.06 2.98 -4.68
C GLY A 71 18.41 2.65 -6.04
N ALA A 72 17.17 2.14 -6.06
CA ALA A 72 16.40 2.01 -7.31
C ALA A 72 15.60 3.30 -7.61
N GLN A 73 15.30 3.58 -8.88
CA GLN A 73 14.30 4.57 -9.25
C GLN A 73 12.90 4.02 -8.98
N GLU A 74 12.55 3.94 -7.69
CA GLU A 74 11.19 3.62 -7.30
C GLU A 74 10.31 4.86 -7.30
N SER A 75 9.07 4.68 -7.73
CA SER A 75 8.02 5.69 -7.60
C SER A 75 6.77 5.07 -6.99
N TYR A 76 6.00 5.92 -6.32
CA TYR A 76 4.74 5.55 -5.70
C TYR A 76 3.63 6.43 -6.26
N GLU A 77 2.53 5.81 -6.65
CA GLU A 77 1.36 6.53 -7.15
C GLU A 77 0.05 5.95 -6.61
N ALA A 78 -0.96 6.81 -6.47
CA ALA A 78 -2.26 6.38 -6.01
C ALA A 78 -3.04 5.71 -7.13
N ARG A 79 -3.54 4.48 -6.88
CA ARG A 79 -4.39 3.76 -7.83
C ARG A 79 -5.69 3.27 -7.20
N CYS A 80 -6.72 3.16 -8.02
CA CYS A 80 -7.95 2.48 -7.62
C CYS A 80 -7.71 0.96 -7.63
N ARG A 81 -8.63 0.20 -7.04
CA ARG A 81 -8.53 -1.27 -6.94
C ARG A 81 -8.35 -1.97 -8.31
N HIS A 82 -8.89 -1.39 -9.38
CA HIS A 82 -8.85 -1.98 -10.72
C HIS A 82 -7.51 -1.79 -11.44
N HIS A 83 -6.77 -0.72 -11.10
CA HIS A 83 -5.48 -0.41 -11.74
C HIS A 83 -4.28 -0.75 -10.85
N HIS A 84 -4.53 -1.21 -9.61
CA HIS A 84 -3.48 -1.65 -8.72
C HIS A 84 -3.03 -3.06 -9.10
N GLU A 85 -1.75 -3.21 -9.41
CA GLU A 85 -1.14 -4.43 -9.91
C GLU A 85 0.03 -4.84 -9.01
N VAL A 86 0.03 -6.10 -8.61
CA VAL A 86 1.09 -6.69 -7.77
C VAL A 86 1.42 -8.08 -8.33
N PRO A 87 2.29 -8.18 -9.35
CA PRO A 87 2.65 -9.46 -9.93
C PRO A 87 3.40 -10.33 -8.91
N ARG A 88 3.09 -11.63 -8.90
CA ARG A 88 3.96 -12.63 -8.24
C ARG A 88 4.96 -13.11 -9.27
N LEU A 89 6.24 -13.23 -8.89
CA LEU A 89 7.20 -13.91 -9.74
C LEU A 89 6.80 -15.39 -9.75
N ASP A 90 6.34 -15.90 -10.89
CA ASP A 90 6.15 -17.34 -11.06
C ASP A 90 7.51 -18.01 -10.98
N VAL A 91 7.78 -18.69 -9.87
CA VAL A 91 8.94 -19.58 -9.72
C VAL A 91 8.69 -20.80 -10.60
N GLY A 92 8.89 -20.67 -11.92
CA GLY A 92 8.46 -21.73 -12.85
C GLY A 92 8.85 -21.63 -14.33
N THR A 93 9.67 -20.66 -14.77
CA THR A 93 10.17 -20.62 -16.16
C THR A 93 11.67 -20.39 -16.22
N THR A 94 12.42 -21.34 -15.68
CA THR A 94 13.69 -21.74 -16.32
C THR A 94 13.37 -22.82 -17.35
N LEU A 95 13.91 -22.64 -18.56
CA LEU A 95 13.86 -23.47 -19.78
C LEU A 95 12.84 -23.01 -20.83
N ASP A 96 13.31 -22.21 -21.81
CA ASP A 96 13.28 -22.53 -23.25
C ASP A 96 13.49 -21.27 -24.13
N LYS A 97 14.76 -20.87 -24.31
CA LYS A 97 15.47 -20.66 -25.60
C LYS A 97 16.76 -19.86 -25.42
#